data_AF-A0A7Y0N348-F1
#
_entry.id   AF-A0A7Y0N348-F1
#
_cell.length_a   1.000
_cell.length_b   1.000
_cell.length_c   1.000
_cell.angle_alpha   90.00
_cell.angle_beta   90.00
_cell.angle_gamma   90.00
#
_symmetry.space_group_name_H-M   'P 1'
#
loop_
_entity.id
_entity.type
_entity.pdbx_description
1 polymer ?
#
loop_
_entity_poly.entity_id
_entity_poly.type
_entity_poly.pdbx_seq_one_letter_code
_entity_poly.pdbx_strand_id
1 'polypeptide(L)'
;LPLVSDFCPQHSIVLRSFSKIASPGLRIGVVTGKSSYLEPLIKIKQGADLHSSIPMQALLHGLLQHDNFETHISTICALYKSRYDVMFAELQKQLPESCVLKPVDGGMFVWVEIPECDTFELAKNLLANWVAVVPSPVF
;
A
#
# COMPACT_ATOMS: atom_id res chain seq x y z
N LEU A 1 -8.79 -6.97 10.24
CA LEU A 1 -7.81 -7.00 11.34
C LEU A 1 -7.89 -5.67 12.10
N PRO A 2 -7.83 -5.68 13.44
CA PRO A 2 -7.76 -4.44 14.22
C PRO A 2 -6.48 -3.66 13.87
N LEU A 3 -6.54 -2.33 13.95
CA LEU A 3 -5.36 -1.48 13.84
C LEU A 3 -4.54 -1.58 15.13
N VAL A 4 -3.23 -1.33 15.04
CA VAL A 4 -2.37 -1.22 16.23
C VAL A 4 -2.90 -0.16 17.20
N SER A 5 -3.49 0.91 16.66
CA SER A 5 -4.13 1.97 17.46
C SER A 5 -5.30 1.48 18.30
N ASP A 6 -5.93 0.36 17.95
CA ASP A 6 -7.05 -0.20 18.73
C ASP A 6 -6.54 -0.79 20.06
N PHE A 7 -5.27 -1.24 20.10
CA PHE A 7 -4.63 -1.77 21.29
C PHE A 7 -3.88 -0.72 22.12
N CYS A 8 -3.42 0.36 21.48
CA CYS A 8 -2.72 1.45 22.16
C CYS A 8 -3.15 2.83 21.63
N PRO A 9 -4.42 3.23 21.83
CA PRO A 9 -4.98 4.45 21.24
C PRO A 9 -4.29 5.71 21.74
N GLN A 10 -3.70 5.64 22.94
CA GLN A 10 -3.03 6.76 23.57
C GLN A 10 -1.54 6.88 23.19
N HIS A 11 -0.94 5.89 22.52
CA HIS A 11 0.47 5.94 22.10
C HIS A 11 0.65 5.47 20.66
N SER A 12 -0.27 5.87 19.79
CA SER A 12 -0.22 5.56 18.36
C SER A 12 -0.53 6.78 17.51
N ILE A 13 -0.01 6.75 16.30
CA ILE A 13 -0.34 7.66 15.20
C ILE A 13 -0.77 6.78 14.03
N VAL A 14 -1.93 7.06 13.45
CA VAL A 14 -2.42 6.34 12.27
C VAL A 14 -2.23 7.20 11.05
N LEU A 15 -1.49 6.65 10.08
CA LEU A 15 -1.27 7.24 8.76
C LEU A 15 -2.20 6.58 7.75
N ARG A 16 -2.96 7.38 7.01
CA ARG A 16 -3.83 6.93 5.92
C ARG A 16 -3.45 7.65 4.63
N SER A 17 -3.66 6.99 3.49
CA SER A 17 -3.48 7.59 2.17
C SER A 17 -4.62 7.20 1.23
N PHE A 18 -4.99 8.11 0.34
CA PHE A 18 -5.96 7.86 -0.71
C PHE A 18 -5.33 7.32 -2.00
N SER A 19 -4.01 7.09 -2.00
CA SER A 19 -3.26 6.69 -3.19
C SER A 19 -3.71 5.38 -3.82
N LYS A 20 -4.30 4.46 -3.03
CA LYS A 20 -4.70 3.11 -3.47
C LYS A 20 -6.20 2.91 -3.60
N ILE A 21 -7.00 3.87 -3.13
CA ILE A 21 -8.47 3.81 -3.21
C ILE A 21 -9.07 4.91 -4.09
N ALA A 22 -8.31 5.97 -4.36
CA ALA A 22 -8.69 7.05 -5.27
C ALA A 22 -7.65 7.20 -6.38
N SER A 23 -6.59 7.97 -6.15
CA SER A 23 -5.49 8.12 -7.10
C SER A 23 -4.20 8.54 -6.38
N PRO A 24 -3.03 7.94 -6.73
CA PRO A 24 -1.75 8.35 -6.16
C PRO A 24 -1.38 9.78 -6.53
N GLY A 25 -1.92 10.32 -7.63
CA GLY A 25 -1.67 11.68 -8.10
C GLY A 25 -2.30 12.78 -7.23
N LEU A 26 -3.27 12.45 -6.37
CA LEU A 26 -3.88 13.43 -5.45
C LEU A 26 -2.88 13.94 -4.42
N ARG A 27 -1.88 13.12 -4.05
CA ARG A 27 -0.91 13.40 -2.98
C ARG A 27 -1.56 13.76 -1.63
N ILE A 28 -2.71 13.15 -1.32
CA ILE A 28 -3.41 13.37 -0.04
C ILE A 28 -3.25 12.15 0.87
N GLY A 29 -2.89 12.44 2.12
CA GLY A 29 -2.93 11.51 3.26
C GLY A 29 -3.50 12.21 4.48
N VAL A 30 -3.84 11.42 5.49
CA VAL A 30 -4.41 11.88 6.76
C VAL A 30 -3.64 11.26 7.90
N VAL A 31 -3.38 12.05 8.93
CA VAL A 31 -2.75 11.63 10.17
C VAL A 31 -3.76 11.80 11.30
N THR A 32 -3.94 10.77 12.12
CA THR A 32 -4.79 10.82 13.33
C THR A 32 -3.99 10.33 14.54
N GLY A 33 -4.22 10.95 15.69
CA GLY A 33 -3.50 10.67 16.93
C GLY A 33 -3.79 11.73 17.99
N LYS A 34 -3.11 11.65 19.15
CA LYS A 34 -3.21 12.66 20.20
C LYS A 34 -2.80 14.05 19.70
N SER A 35 -3.50 15.09 20.16
CA SER A 35 -3.19 16.49 19.82
C SER A 35 -1.71 16.84 20.08
N SER A 36 -1.14 16.38 21.20
CA SER A 36 0.27 16.58 21.54
C SER A 36 1.26 16.01 20.52
N TYR A 37 0.86 15.00 19.75
CA TYR A 37 1.65 14.44 18.65
C TYR A 37 1.38 15.17 17.32
N LEU A 38 0.16 15.67 17.11
CA LEU A 38 -0.22 16.36 15.88
C LEU A 38 0.27 17.81 15.82
N GLU A 39 0.30 18.53 16.94
CA GLU A 39 0.76 19.93 17.02
C GLU A 39 2.14 20.17 16.39
N PRO A 40 3.20 19.40 16.72
CA PRO A 40 4.50 19.57 16.05
C PRO A 40 4.44 19.24 14.56
N LEU A 41 3.65 18.24 14.15
CA LEU A 41 3.48 17.89 12.72
C LEU A 41 2.80 19.01 11.93
N ILE A 42 1.81 19.68 12.53
CA ILE A 42 1.13 20.84 11.93
C ILE A 42 2.12 21.99 11.72
N LYS A 43 2.96 22.30 12.72
CA LYS A 43 3.99 23.35 12.59
C LYS A 43 4.98 23.03 11.47
N ILE A 44 5.43 21.78 11.38
CA ILE A 44 6.34 21.33 10.31
C ILE A 44 5.65 21.43 8.95
N LYS A 45 4.40 20.97 8.81
CA LYS A 45 3.61 21.08 7.58
C LYS A 45 3.49 22.55 7.13
N GLN A 46 3.15 23.43 8.06
CA GLN A 46 3.04 24.87 7.79
C GLN A 46 4.36 25.45 7.27
N GLY A 47 5.49 25.09 7.88
CA GLY A 47 6.81 25.54 7.43
C GLY A 47 7.30 24.90 6.13
N ALA A 48 6.84 23.69 5.80
CA ALA A 48 7.28 22.95 4.62
C ALA A 48 6.52 23.32 3.35
N ASP A 49 5.18 23.36 3.41
CA ASP A 49 4.32 23.56 2.24
C ASP A 49 2.97 24.23 2.56
N LEU A 50 2.83 24.83 3.74
CA LEU A 50 1.62 25.46 4.30
C LEU A 50 0.45 24.49 4.51
N HIS A 51 -0.08 23.91 3.44
CA HIS A 51 -1.21 23.00 3.44
C HIS A 51 -1.21 22.15 2.17
N SER A 52 -1.98 21.06 2.15
CA SER A 52 -2.16 20.26 0.94
C SER A 52 -2.94 21.02 -0.15
N SER A 53 -2.84 20.60 -1.41
CA SER A 53 -3.53 21.25 -2.55
C SER A 53 -5.06 21.36 -2.31
N ILE A 54 -5.59 22.58 -2.28
CA ILE A 54 -7.01 22.85 -2.04
C ILE A 54 -7.91 22.25 -3.13
N PRO A 55 -7.60 22.38 -4.45
CA PRO A 55 -8.38 21.71 -5.49
C PRO A 55 -8.44 20.19 -5.32
N MET A 56 -7.33 19.56 -4.91
CA MET A 56 -7.30 18.12 -4.68
C MET A 56 -8.10 17.71 -3.44
N GLN A 57 -8.11 18.54 -2.40
CA GLN A 57 -8.95 18.33 -1.21
C GLN A 57 -10.45 18.39 -1.58
N ALA A 58 -10.86 19.37 -2.40
CA ALA A 58 -12.24 19.48 -2.87
C ALA A 58 -12.65 18.30 -3.76
N LEU A 59 -11.78 17.88 -4.69
CA LEU A 59 -12.01 16.71 -5.53
C LEU A 59 -12.17 15.44 -4.69
N LEU A 60 -11.27 15.22 -3.73
CA LEU A 60 -11.34 14.09 -2.83
C LEU A 60 -12.62 14.11 -1.99
N HIS A 61 -13.02 15.27 -1.48
CA HIS A 61 -14.25 15.42 -0.72
C HIS A 61 -15.46 15.00 -1.56
N GLY A 62 -15.56 15.47 -2.81
CA GLY A 62 -16.63 15.06 -3.73
C GLY A 62 -16.62 13.56 -4.02
N LEU A 63 -15.45 12.95 -4.21
CA LEU A 63 -15.32 11.50 -4.39
C LEU A 63 -15.82 10.72 -3.16
N LEU A 64 -15.43 11.13 -1.95
CA LEU A 64 -15.81 10.45 -0.71
C LEU A 64 -17.29 10.60 -0.36
N GLN A 65 -17.95 11.64 -0.86
CA GLN A 65 -19.39 11.88 -0.68
C GLN A 65 -20.24 11.27 -1.79
N HIS A 66 -19.64 10.70 -2.83
CA HIS A 66 -20.36 10.16 -3.97
C HIS A 66 -21.07 8.85 -3.58
N ASP A 67 -22.36 8.69 -3.92
CA ASP A 67 -23.19 7.54 -3.53
C ASP A 67 -22.57 6.19 -3.91
N ASN A 68 -21.86 6.13 -5.05
CA ASN A 68 -21.19 4.91 -5.53
C ASN A 68 -19.79 4.67 -4.96
N PHE A 69 -19.31 5.44 -3.98
CA PHE A 69 -17.93 5.29 -3.48
C PHE A 69 -17.70 3.90 -2.84
N GLU A 70 -18.65 3.41 -2.03
CA GLU A 70 -18.57 2.06 -1.46
C GLU A 70 -18.60 0.96 -2.53
N THR A 71 -19.41 1.14 -3.58
CA THR A 71 -19.43 0.25 -4.75
C THR A 71 -18.07 0.25 -5.45
N HIS A 72 -17.42 1.41 -5.60
CA HIS A 72 -16.07 1.51 -6.14
C HIS A 72 -15.06 0.75 -5.27
N ILE A 73 -15.10 0.90 -3.94
CA ILE A 73 -14.22 0.17 -3.02
C ILE A 73 -14.40 -1.35 -3.16
N SER A 74 -15.65 -1.84 -3.12
CA SER A 74 -15.91 -3.27 -3.28
C SER A 74 -15.45 -3.80 -4.65
N THR A 75 -15.61 -3.00 -5.71
CA THR A 75 -15.17 -3.34 -7.07
C THR A 75 -13.64 -3.46 -7.15
N ILE A 76 -12.89 -2.50 -6.61
CA ILE A 76 -11.43 -2.57 -6.62
C ILE A 76 -10.93 -3.74 -5.75
N CYS A 77 -11.55 -4.01 -4.60
CA CYS A 77 -11.18 -5.14 -3.74
C CYS A 77 -11.40 -6.48 -4.47
N ALA A 78 -12.54 -6.66 -5.14
CA ALA A 78 -12.82 -7.85 -5.94
C ALA A 78 -11.82 -8.03 -7.09
N LEU A 79 -11.45 -6.94 -7.77
CA LEU A 79 -10.47 -6.95 -8.85
C LEU A 79 -9.06 -7.32 -8.35
N TYR A 80 -8.60 -6.75 -7.24
CA TYR A 80 -7.30 -7.10 -6.67
C TYR A 80 -7.27 -8.54 -6.18
N LYS A 81 -8.37 -9.01 -5.57
CA LYS A 81 -8.52 -10.40 -5.16
C LYS A 81 -8.42 -11.36 -6.35
N SER A 82 -9.14 -11.11 -7.44
CA SER A 82 -9.08 -12.01 -8.61
C SER A 82 -7.69 -12.05 -9.24
N ARG A 83 -6.98 -10.91 -9.31
CA ARG A 83 -5.58 -10.86 -9.76
C ARG A 83 -4.65 -11.63 -8.84
N TYR A 84 -4.82 -11.47 -7.52
CA TYR A 84 -4.04 -12.19 -6.52
C TYR A 84 -4.26 -13.69 -6.63
N ASP A 85 -5.52 -14.15 -6.69
CA ASP A 85 -5.87 -15.57 -6.74
C ASP A 85 -5.21 -16.25 -7.97
N VAL A 86 -5.22 -15.58 -9.13
CA VAL A 86 -4.54 -16.08 -10.35
C VAL A 86 -3.02 -16.09 -10.17
N MET A 87 -2.43 -14.97 -9.75
CA MET A 87 -0.97 -14.85 -9.61
C MET A 87 -0.43 -15.85 -8.58
N PHE A 88 -1.10 -15.98 -7.44
CA PHE A 88 -0.70 -16.89 -6.37
C PHE A 88 -0.78 -18.35 -6.82
N ALA A 89 -1.87 -18.76 -7.47
CA ALA A 89 -2.03 -20.12 -7.97
C ALA A 89 -0.98 -20.48 -9.03
N GLU A 90 -0.64 -19.56 -9.94
CA GLU A 90 0.39 -19.81 -10.95
C GLU A 90 1.79 -19.83 -10.33
N LEU A 91 2.10 -18.94 -9.37
CA LEU A 91 3.38 -19.00 -8.65
C LEU A 91 3.53 -20.32 -7.87
N GLN A 92 2.48 -20.81 -7.21
CA GLN A 92 2.54 -22.10 -6.52
C GLN A 92 2.84 -23.29 -7.45
N LYS A 93 2.37 -23.24 -8.71
CA LYS A 93 2.62 -24.30 -9.69
C LYS A 93 4.01 -24.23 -10.32
N GLN A 94 4.52 -23.02 -10.50
CA GLN A 94 5.70 -22.77 -11.34
C GLN A 94 6.97 -22.49 -10.53
N LEU A 95 6.85 -22.06 -9.27
CA LEU A 95 8.02 -21.83 -8.43
C LEU A 95 8.72 -23.15 -8.11
N PRO A 96 10.07 -23.18 -8.10
CA PRO A 96 10.83 -24.32 -7.60
C PRO A 96 10.46 -24.66 -6.16
N GLU A 97 10.58 -25.94 -5.78
CA GLU A 97 10.34 -26.41 -4.40
C GLU A 97 11.21 -25.73 -3.34
N SER A 98 12.35 -25.17 -3.76
CA SER A 98 13.26 -24.43 -2.90
C SER A 98 12.79 -23.00 -2.57
N CYS A 99 11.71 -22.54 -3.20
CA CYS A 99 11.07 -21.27 -2.91
C CYS A 99 9.87 -21.45 -1.97
N VAL A 100 9.66 -20.50 -1.05
CA VAL A 100 8.49 -20.47 -0.17
C VAL A 100 7.63 -19.27 -0.50
N LEU A 101 6.37 -19.54 -0.84
CA LEU A 101 5.35 -18.53 -1.10
C LEU A 101 4.27 -18.63 -0.02
N LYS A 102 4.03 -17.53 0.71
CA LYS A 102 3.03 -17.45 1.77
C LYS A 102 1.78 -16.69 1.30
N PRO A 103 0.56 -17.18 1.62
CA PRO A 103 -0.66 -16.46 1.27
C PRO A 103 -0.77 -15.13 2.03
N VAL A 104 -1.47 -14.17 1.44
CA VAL A 104 -1.72 -12.85 2.04
C VAL A 104 -3.22 -12.53 2.03
N ASP A 105 -3.70 -11.91 3.10
CA ASP A 105 -5.13 -11.57 3.24
C ASP A 105 -5.51 -10.25 2.54
N GLY A 106 -4.53 -9.48 2.06
CA GLY A 106 -4.75 -8.23 1.37
C GLY A 106 -3.47 -7.47 1.05
N GLY A 107 -3.62 -6.35 0.34
CA GLY A 107 -2.51 -5.53 -0.15
C GLY A 107 -2.28 -5.69 -1.65
N MET A 108 -1.08 -5.33 -2.09
CA MET A 108 -0.71 -5.31 -3.52
C MET A 108 0.57 -6.10 -3.82
N PHE A 109 1.12 -6.80 -2.83
CA PHE A 109 2.41 -7.49 -2.94
C PHE A 109 2.30 -8.93 -2.45
N VAL A 110 3.06 -9.80 -3.10
CA VAL A 110 3.37 -11.14 -2.61
C VAL A 110 4.86 -11.21 -2.33
N TRP A 111 5.23 -11.95 -1.30
CA TRP A 111 6.62 -12.16 -0.94
C TRP A 111 7.01 -13.61 -1.24
N VAL A 112 8.11 -13.78 -1.96
CA VAL A 112 8.68 -15.09 -2.28
C VAL A 112 10.01 -15.18 -1.56
N GLU A 113 10.12 -16.12 -0.63
CA GLU A 113 11.40 -16.50 -0.06
C GLU A 113 12.07 -17.45 -1.04
N ILE A 114 13.35 -17.21 -1.32
CA ILE A 114 14.14 -17.98 -2.28
C ILE A 114 15.45 -18.44 -1.61
N PRO A 115 16.15 -19.43 -2.17
CA PRO A 115 17.48 -19.81 -1.69
C PRO A 115 18.45 -18.62 -1.69
N GLU A 116 19.49 -18.72 -0.85
CA GLU A 116 20.52 -17.69 -0.79
C GLU A 116 21.18 -17.49 -2.16
N CYS A 117 21.04 -16.27 -2.69
CA CYS A 117 21.62 -15.85 -3.96
C CYS A 117 21.78 -14.33 -4.00
N ASP A 118 22.47 -13.81 -5.01
CA ASP A 118 22.43 -12.39 -5.32
C ASP A 118 21.07 -12.03 -5.93
N THR A 119 20.22 -11.39 -5.13
CA THR A 119 18.86 -11.00 -5.54
C THR A 119 18.84 -9.87 -6.58
N PHE A 120 19.88 -9.05 -6.67
CA PHE A 120 19.99 -8.02 -7.71
C PHE A 120 20.35 -8.64 -9.06
N GLU A 121 21.29 -9.59 -9.06
CA GLU A 121 21.62 -10.34 -10.27
C GLU A 121 20.41 -11.15 -10.75
N LEU A 122 19.69 -11.80 -9.84
CA LEU A 122 18.44 -12.49 -10.17
C LEU A 122 17.40 -11.54 -10.79
N ALA A 123 17.15 -10.39 -10.18
CA ALA A 123 16.18 -9.42 -10.71
C ALA A 123 16.59 -8.89 -12.09
N LYS A 124 17.89 -8.66 -12.32
CA LYS A 124 18.41 -8.29 -13.64
C LYS A 124 18.17 -9.39 -14.68
N ASN A 125 18.43 -10.65 -14.33
CA ASN A 125 18.19 -11.80 -15.20
C ASN A 125 16.70 -11.99 -15.51
N LEU A 126 15.83 -11.82 -14.52
CA LEU A 126 14.37 -11.86 -14.72
C LEU A 126 13.89 -10.71 -15.62
N LEU A 127 14.45 -9.51 -15.45
CA LEU A 127 14.09 -8.35 -16.27
C LEU A 127 14.48 -8.57 -17.75
N ALA A 128 15.61 -9.23 -18.02
CA ALA A 128 15.98 -9.65 -19.37
C ALA A 128 14.98 -10.66 -19.98
N ASN A 129 14.19 -11.33 -19.14
CA ASN A 129 13.09 -12.21 -19.51
C ASN A 129 11.70 -11.54 -19.31
N TRP A 130 11.65 -10.21 -19.32
CA TRP A 130 10.41 -9.41 -19.23
C TRP A 130 9.64 -9.54 -17.90
N VAL A 131 10.31 -9.99 -16.84
CA VAL A 131 9.73 -10.11 -15.50
C VAL A 131 10.43 -9.13 -14.56
N ALA A 132 9.70 -8.12 -14.09
CA ALA A 132 10.21 -7.17 -13.11
C ALA A 132 9.84 -7.63 -11.68
N VAL A 133 10.85 -7.70 -10.82
CA VAL A 133 10.69 -7.98 -9.38
C VAL A 133 11.50 -6.96 -8.56
N VAL A 134 11.18 -6.84 -7.28
CA VAL A 134 11.89 -5.94 -6.36
C VAL A 134 12.77 -6.80 -5.43
N PRO A 135 14.11 -6.68 -5.49
CA PRO A 135 15.01 -7.40 -4.60
C PRO A 135 14.76 -7.04 -3.13
N SER A 136 14.86 -8.02 -2.22
CA SER A 136 14.65 -7.77 -0.79
C SER A 136 15.59 -6.77 -0.13
N PRO A 137 16.88 -6.61 -0.52
CA PRO A 137 17.80 -5.66 0.13
C PRO A 137 17.44 -4.17 0.01
N VAL A 138 16.40 -3.82 -0.76
CA VAL A 138 15.92 -2.43 -0.86
C VAL A 138 14.94 -2.04 0.26
N PHE A 139 14.52 -3.02 1.08
CA PHE A 139 13.63 -2.85 2.22
C PHE A 139 14.41 -3.07 3.53
#